data_AF-A0A8K0RQ19-F1
#
_entry.id   AF-A0A8K0RQ19-F1
#
_cell.length_a   1.000
_cell.length_b   1.000
_cell.length_c   1.000
_cell.angle_alpha   90.00
_cell.angle_beta   90.00
_cell.angle_gamma   90.00
#
_symmetry.space_group_name_H-M   'P 1'
#
loop_
_entity.id
_entity.type
_entity.pdbx_description
1 polymer ?
#
loop_
_entity_poly.entity_id
_entity_poly.type
_entity_poly.pdbx_seq_one_letter_code
_entity_poly.pdbx_strand_id
1 'polypeptide(L)'
;MDQLSPSSPITPASGRAQKRRHRKPLSCDPCRHSKLRCDRQLPCSTCLKRGWQDSCAYGSNFTGRQRRKRTGLDFVEPVTQPQIQVQTASRETVSSPSRTPEPIQQRWDDILRRPSVDRSPIRPDSPEPTFTLSFGPSVHITELLAMLPPTSVTEYLVARYFGTLSSLFHILHGPTFQNQYLAFLKEPEKTSLSWLALLFAIISLTLKTTETSDAGLAVLWQDTSFPRDLSVLSQKYRNAAMMALSQDQFLVRHDISTLEALLILVHMISHNEGPEYGWALLGSATNIAMALKCHMDGPVPNCLERQRRRRCWAGILIIHTYQALCFRDIDLTFLLNMKATMPAWVNDSDITENSITDVSSQSPSRLTDMTLIKFQVRLFQLSTQICSHISGSDKLNQTILHQFDAAVSKEQTEWDSVYLVNGGRSILNTAGYAHWCTLQTYAHQLYLLLHRPFHSSRSNHFRAESREKCIQSGLALLDIHHQFFELPRLKCYRWLVKGAISCNALHGAVALTSCMLDMPGDSDLTEHISAIDAAVVRMEALKMKSPACSNVYRVLRCLRSYLSRREPTQTVMPEHIEMRFEDWANNVDWFRPDAIDWGYWDTNYITPQTDGTQSILT
;
A
#
# COMPACT_ATOMS: atom_id res chain seq x y z
N MET A 1 -75.57 -15.11 26.48
CA MET A 1 -76.66 -15.33 25.50
C MET A 1 -76.66 -14.11 24.59
N ASP A 2 -76.62 -14.39 23.29
CA ASP A 2 -76.89 -13.51 22.15
C ASP A 2 -75.92 -12.36 21.80
N GLN A 3 -75.50 -12.10 20.55
CA GLN A 3 -75.44 -12.85 19.28
C GLN A 3 -74.37 -12.15 18.40
N LEU A 4 -73.60 -12.93 17.65
CA LEU A 4 -72.72 -12.51 16.55
C LEU A 4 -73.50 -12.51 15.22
N SER A 5 -73.24 -11.53 14.34
CA SER A 5 -73.45 -11.60 12.87
C SER A 5 -72.89 -10.35 12.17
N PRO A 6 -72.50 -10.42 10.87
CA PRO A 6 -71.08 -10.34 10.50
C PRO A 6 -70.73 -9.24 9.49
N SER A 7 -69.47 -8.79 9.50
CA SER A 7 -68.88 -7.91 8.49
C SER A 7 -68.15 -8.69 7.39
N SER A 8 -68.36 -8.23 6.16
CA SER A 8 -68.06 -8.80 4.85
C SER A 8 -66.57 -9.11 4.56
N PRO A 9 -66.28 -10.00 3.59
CA PRO A 9 -64.94 -10.51 3.33
C PRO A 9 -64.10 -9.53 2.49
N ILE A 10 -62.93 -9.16 3.02
CA ILE A 10 -61.88 -8.45 2.27
C ILE A 10 -61.25 -9.43 1.29
N THR A 11 -61.46 -9.17 0.00
CA THR A 11 -60.83 -9.87 -1.11
C THR A 11 -59.34 -9.54 -1.15
N PRO A 12 -58.43 -10.52 -1.23
CA PRO A 12 -57.00 -10.25 -1.30
C PRO A 12 -56.64 -9.68 -2.68
N ALA A 13 -56.04 -8.48 -2.68
CA ALA A 13 -55.48 -7.86 -3.87
C ALA A 13 -54.34 -8.75 -4.43
N SER A 14 -54.51 -9.08 -5.71
CA SER A 14 -53.62 -9.87 -6.57
C SER A 14 -52.14 -9.47 -6.45
N GLY A 15 -51.37 -10.31 -5.74
CA GLY A 15 -49.92 -10.28 -5.78
C GLY A 15 -49.44 -10.71 -7.18
N ARG A 16 -48.88 -9.77 -7.93
CA ARG A 16 -48.27 -10.02 -9.25
C ARG A 16 -47.04 -10.92 -9.05
N ALA A 17 -47.24 -12.24 -9.13
CA ALA A 17 -46.16 -13.22 -9.10
C ALA A 17 -45.18 -12.95 -10.26
N GLN A 18 -44.01 -12.40 -9.96
CA GLN A 18 -42.93 -12.28 -10.93
C GLN A 18 -42.55 -13.68 -11.40
N LYS A 19 -42.86 -14.01 -12.66
CA LYS A 19 -42.34 -15.21 -13.34
C LYS A 19 -40.81 -15.19 -13.22
N ARG A 20 -40.26 -16.06 -12.36
CA ARG A 20 -38.81 -16.29 -12.24
C ARG A 20 -38.27 -16.62 -13.63
N ARG A 21 -37.45 -15.73 -14.20
CA ARG A 21 -36.75 -15.99 -15.46
C ARG A 21 -35.87 -17.23 -15.27
N HIS A 22 -36.08 -18.24 -16.11
CA HIS A 22 -35.27 -19.47 -16.12
C HIS A 22 -33.79 -19.07 -16.38
N ARG A 23 -32.88 -19.34 -15.42
CA ARG A 23 -31.45 -19.08 -15.62
C ARG A 23 -30.95 -19.92 -16.79
N LYS A 24 -30.29 -19.28 -17.76
CA LYS A 24 -29.70 -19.97 -18.92
C LYS A 24 -28.60 -20.94 -18.44
N PRO A 25 -28.59 -22.20 -18.88
CA PRO A 25 -27.57 -23.16 -18.47
C PRO A 25 -26.19 -22.78 -19.03
N LEU A 26 -25.17 -22.89 -18.18
CA LEU A 26 -23.78 -22.52 -18.49
C LEU A 26 -22.94 -23.67 -19.06
N SER A 27 -23.50 -24.87 -19.13
CA SER A 27 -22.86 -26.10 -19.63
C SER A 27 -23.55 -26.59 -20.90
N CYS A 28 -22.82 -27.22 -21.82
CA CYS A 28 -23.41 -27.84 -23.01
C CYS A 28 -24.35 -29.00 -22.63
N ASP A 29 -25.23 -29.39 -23.55
CA ASP A 29 -26.27 -30.40 -23.29
C ASP A 29 -25.71 -31.76 -22.84
N PRO A 30 -24.64 -32.32 -23.45
CA PRO A 30 -24.04 -33.57 -22.97
C PRO A 30 -23.44 -33.43 -21.57
N CYS A 31 -22.67 -32.36 -21.31
CA CYS A 31 -22.08 -32.15 -19.99
C CYS A 31 -23.13 -31.89 -18.91
N ARG A 32 -24.26 -31.28 -19.26
CA ARG A 32 -25.38 -31.05 -18.35
C ARG A 32 -26.09 -32.36 -18.00
N HIS A 33 -26.41 -33.21 -18.98
CA HIS A 33 -27.03 -34.51 -18.73
C HIS A 33 -26.11 -35.45 -17.96
N SER A 34 -24.81 -35.43 -18.25
CA SER A 34 -23.81 -36.25 -17.54
C SER A 34 -23.29 -35.63 -16.24
N LYS A 35 -23.78 -34.43 -15.84
CA LYS A 35 -23.33 -33.66 -14.65
C LYS A 35 -21.80 -33.44 -14.59
N LEU A 36 -21.19 -33.13 -15.73
CA LEU A 36 -19.74 -32.90 -15.86
C LEU A 36 -19.40 -31.42 -16.00
N ARG A 37 -18.14 -31.08 -15.67
CA ARG A 37 -17.58 -29.73 -15.88
C ARG A 37 -17.45 -29.44 -17.39
N CYS A 38 -17.90 -28.26 -17.79
CA CYS A 38 -17.87 -27.79 -19.17
C CYS A 38 -17.02 -26.52 -19.26
N ASP A 39 -16.03 -26.51 -20.15
CA ASP A 39 -15.12 -25.38 -20.40
C ASP A 39 -15.64 -24.38 -21.45
N ARG A 40 -16.88 -24.57 -21.93
CA ARG A 40 -17.64 -23.64 -22.78
C ARG A 40 -17.04 -23.39 -24.17
N GLN A 41 -16.14 -24.24 -24.63
CA GLN A 41 -15.68 -24.28 -26.02
C GLN A 41 -16.64 -25.11 -26.90
N LEU A 42 -16.57 -24.98 -28.22
CA LEU A 42 -17.41 -25.73 -29.16
C LEU A 42 -16.52 -26.48 -30.19
N PRO A 43 -16.35 -27.82 -30.07
CA PRO A 43 -16.80 -28.68 -28.97
C PRO A 43 -16.06 -28.41 -27.65
N CYS A 44 -16.69 -28.68 -26.51
CA CYS A 44 -16.07 -28.51 -25.20
C CYS A 44 -15.02 -29.63 -24.97
N SER A 45 -13.95 -29.39 -24.21
CA SER A 45 -12.86 -30.38 -24.05
C SER A 45 -13.35 -31.71 -23.45
N THR A 46 -14.35 -31.67 -22.57
CA THR A 46 -14.99 -32.87 -22.00
C THR A 46 -15.74 -33.67 -23.06
N CYS A 47 -16.45 -33.01 -23.98
CA CYS A 47 -17.11 -33.69 -25.11
C CYS A 47 -16.09 -34.22 -26.11
N LEU A 48 -14.98 -33.51 -26.32
CA LEU A 48 -13.91 -33.91 -27.22
C LEU A 48 -13.19 -35.17 -26.74
N LYS A 49 -12.93 -35.28 -25.42
CA LYS A 49 -12.33 -36.48 -24.82
C LYS A 49 -13.25 -37.70 -24.80
N ARG A 50 -14.57 -37.49 -24.83
CA ARG A 50 -15.57 -38.56 -24.71
C ARG A 50 -16.21 -38.98 -26.03
N GLY A 51 -15.80 -38.39 -27.15
CA GLY A 51 -16.37 -38.72 -28.46
C GLY A 51 -17.78 -38.14 -28.68
N TRP A 52 -18.15 -37.07 -27.98
CA TRP A 52 -19.46 -36.40 -28.09
C TRP A 52 -19.37 -35.07 -28.84
N GLN A 53 -18.40 -34.94 -29.75
CA GLN A 53 -18.16 -33.69 -30.48
C GLN A 53 -19.41 -33.25 -31.26
N ASP A 54 -20.07 -34.21 -31.91
CA ASP A 54 -21.23 -33.96 -32.78
C ASP A 54 -22.51 -33.61 -32.00
N SER A 55 -22.58 -34.01 -30.73
CA SER A 55 -23.72 -33.71 -29.84
C SER A 55 -23.46 -32.55 -28.89
N CYS A 56 -22.28 -31.92 -28.95
CA CYS A 56 -21.90 -30.82 -28.07
C CYS A 56 -22.59 -29.52 -28.51
N ALA A 57 -23.81 -29.29 -28.03
CA ALA A 57 -24.58 -28.08 -28.30
C ALA A 57 -24.85 -27.25 -27.03
N TYR A 58 -24.99 -25.94 -27.21
CA TYR A 58 -25.54 -25.01 -26.23
C TYR A 58 -26.88 -24.53 -26.80
N GLY A 59 -27.94 -24.45 -25.98
CA GLY A 59 -29.27 -24.03 -26.43
C GLY A 59 -29.24 -22.79 -27.33
N SER A 60 -30.16 -22.75 -28.30
CA SER A 60 -30.24 -22.02 -29.59
C SER A 60 -29.77 -20.55 -29.77
N ASN A 61 -28.97 -19.96 -28.88
CA ASN A 61 -28.47 -18.58 -28.99
C ASN A 61 -26.99 -18.41 -28.55
N PHE A 62 -26.12 -19.37 -28.86
CA PHE A 62 -24.68 -19.25 -28.57
C PHE A 62 -23.88 -18.90 -29.83
N THR A 63 -23.38 -17.67 -29.93
CA THR A 63 -22.46 -17.22 -31.00
C THR A 63 -21.01 -17.51 -30.61
N GLY A 64 -20.58 -18.77 -30.76
CA GLY A 64 -19.17 -19.16 -30.66
C GLY A 64 -18.41 -18.85 -31.96
N ARG A 65 -17.21 -18.25 -31.86
CA ARG A 65 -16.27 -18.00 -32.97
C ARG A 65 -15.99 -19.30 -33.75
N GLN A 66 -16.58 -19.47 -34.93
CA GLN A 66 -16.17 -20.49 -35.90
C GLN A 66 -15.00 -19.98 -36.75
N ARG A 67 -13.86 -20.67 -36.71
CA ARG A 67 -12.75 -20.48 -37.67
C ARG A 67 -13.01 -21.39 -38.88
N ARG A 68 -13.61 -20.86 -39.94
CA ARG A 68 -13.73 -21.55 -41.25
C ARG A 68 -12.35 -21.61 -41.93
N LYS A 69 -11.83 -22.81 -42.19
CA LYS A 69 -10.81 -23.04 -43.23
C LYS A 69 -11.51 -23.49 -44.51
N ARG A 70 -11.25 -22.77 -45.61
CA ARG A 70 -11.69 -23.11 -46.97
C ARG A 70 -10.76 -24.20 -47.54
N THR A 71 -11.38 -25.10 -48.29
CA THR A 71 -10.87 -26.30 -48.96
C THR A 71 -10.18 -26.00 -50.30
N GLY A 72 -9.36 -26.96 -50.73
CA GLY A 72 -8.82 -27.17 -52.08
C GLY A 72 -7.78 -28.30 -51.99
N LEU A 73 -8.19 -29.57 -52.15
CA LEU A 73 -8.02 -30.40 -53.37
C LEU A 73 -6.52 -30.78 -53.57
N ASP A 74 -6.08 -32.04 -53.76
CA ASP A 74 -6.74 -33.33 -53.93
C ASP A 74 -5.63 -34.42 -54.05
N PHE A 75 -5.99 -35.71 -53.89
CA PHE A 75 -5.26 -36.96 -54.26
C PHE A 75 -4.30 -37.72 -53.28
N VAL A 76 -4.85 -38.86 -52.82
CA VAL A 76 -4.36 -40.27 -52.84
C VAL A 76 -3.45 -40.82 -51.71
N GLU A 77 -4.05 -41.82 -51.04
CA GLU A 77 -3.59 -42.89 -50.14
C GLU A 77 -2.40 -43.77 -50.65
N PRO A 78 -1.94 -44.78 -49.89
CA PRO A 78 -1.36 -44.81 -48.54
C PRO A 78 0.06 -45.43 -48.62
N VAL A 79 0.75 -45.72 -47.49
CA VAL A 79 1.68 -46.86 -47.28
C VAL A 79 2.61 -46.59 -46.07
N THR A 80 2.35 -47.37 -45.02
CA THR A 80 3.32 -48.12 -44.20
C THR A 80 4.43 -47.35 -43.47
N GLN A 81 4.30 -47.24 -42.13
CA GLN A 81 5.44 -47.12 -41.22
C GLN A 81 6.36 -48.33 -41.39
N PRO A 82 7.70 -48.18 -41.31
CA PRO A 82 8.31 -48.44 -40.00
C PRO A 82 9.60 -47.65 -39.67
N GLN A 83 9.81 -47.53 -38.35
CA GLN A 83 11.07 -47.73 -37.62
C GLN A 83 12.24 -46.71 -37.61
N ILE A 84 12.57 -46.35 -36.35
CA ILE A 84 13.90 -46.30 -35.70
C ILE A 84 14.77 -45.03 -35.83
N GLN A 85 15.04 -44.49 -34.63
CA GLN A 85 16.20 -43.73 -34.09
C GLN A 85 17.16 -43.02 -35.05
N VAL A 86 17.51 -41.77 -34.73
CA VAL A 86 18.88 -41.35 -34.37
C VAL A 86 18.89 -39.85 -34.03
N GLN A 87 19.67 -39.50 -33.00
CA GLN A 87 20.00 -38.15 -32.57
C GLN A 87 20.73 -37.36 -33.66
N THR A 88 20.37 -36.11 -33.90
CA THR A 88 21.32 -35.08 -34.36
C THR A 88 20.94 -33.72 -33.79
N ALA A 89 21.95 -33.02 -33.27
CA ALA A 89 21.87 -31.66 -32.78
C ALA A 89 21.84 -30.65 -33.94
N SER A 90 20.97 -29.65 -33.88
CA SER A 90 21.08 -28.45 -34.70
C SER A 90 20.28 -27.27 -34.11
N ARG A 91 21.00 -26.43 -33.37
CA ARG A 91 21.03 -24.95 -33.48
C ARG A 91 19.72 -24.28 -33.94
N GLU A 92 18.84 -23.95 -33.01
CA GLU A 92 17.69 -23.07 -33.27
C GLU A 92 18.00 -21.63 -32.84
N THR A 93 18.14 -20.78 -33.85
CA THR A 93 17.94 -19.32 -33.79
C THR A 93 16.60 -19.00 -33.14
N VAL A 94 16.63 -18.37 -31.97
CA VAL A 94 15.44 -17.85 -31.29
C VAL A 94 14.92 -16.64 -32.08
N SER A 95 13.88 -16.86 -32.88
CA SER A 95 13.07 -15.78 -33.44
C SER A 95 12.00 -15.38 -32.40
N SER A 96 12.12 -14.15 -31.91
CA SER A 96 11.14 -13.53 -31.02
C SER A 96 9.81 -13.32 -31.75
N PRO A 97 8.65 -13.78 -31.24
CA PRO A 97 7.37 -13.45 -31.84
C PRO A 97 6.97 -12.02 -31.47
N SER A 98 6.78 -11.20 -32.50
CA SER A 98 6.13 -9.89 -32.44
C SER A 98 4.75 -10.00 -31.77
N ARG A 99 4.61 -9.47 -30.55
CA ARG A 99 3.34 -9.38 -29.82
C ARG A 99 2.50 -8.24 -30.40
N THR A 100 1.35 -8.57 -30.98
CA THR A 100 0.24 -7.62 -31.15
C THR A 100 -0.28 -7.20 -29.76
N PRO A 101 -0.68 -5.93 -29.54
CA PRO A 101 -1.13 -5.47 -28.24
C PRO A 101 -2.49 -6.11 -27.87
N GLU A 102 -2.52 -6.83 -26.75
CA GLU A 102 -3.75 -7.37 -26.15
C GLU A 102 -4.65 -6.24 -25.59
N PRO A 103 -5.98 -6.47 -25.47
CA PRO A 103 -6.90 -5.46 -24.97
C PRO A 103 -6.55 -5.02 -23.56
N ILE A 104 -6.44 -3.70 -23.36
CA ILE A 104 -6.10 -3.00 -22.11
C ILE A 104 -6.82 -3.61 -20.88
N GLN A 105 -8.08 -4.03 -21.02
CA GLN A 105 -8.90 -4.62 -19.95
C GLN A 105 -8.33 -5.91 -19.33
N GLN A 106 -7.78 -6.83 -20.12
CA GLN A 106 -7.18 -8.06 -19.58
C GLN A 106 -5.85 -7.79 -18.86
N ARG A 107 -5.19 -6.69 -19.22
CA ARG A 107 -3.93 -6.23 -18.62
C ARG A 107 -4.14 -5.55 -17.27
N TRP A 108 -5.26 -4.85 -17.09
CA TRP A 108 -5.67 -4.31 -15.78
C TRP A 108 -5.85 -5.40 -14.74
N ASP A 109 -6.44 -6.55 -15.10
CA ASP A 109 -6.57 -7.69 -14.19
C ASP A 109 -5.22 -8.32 -13.79
N ASP A 110 -4.16 -8.12 -14.60
CA ASP A 110 -2.80 -8.60 -14.30
C ASP A 110 -1.99 -7.57 -13.49
N ILE A 111 -2.17 -6.27 -13.73
CA ILE A 111 -1.53 -5.16 -12.98
C ILE A 111 -2.13 -5.03 -11.57
N LEU A 112 -3.44 -5.26 -11.45
CA LEU A 112 -4.16 -5.24 -10.19
C LEU A 112 -4.00 -6.54 -9.38
N ARG A 113 -3.38 -7.59 -9.95
CA ARG A 113 -3.15 -8.83 -9.20
C ARG A 113 -2.04 -8.64 -8.17
N ARG A 114 -2.32 -9.08 -6.93
CA ARG A 114 -1.29 -9.31 -5.92
C ARG A 114 -0.13 -10.12 -6.51
N PRO A 115 1.12 -9.82 -6.09
CA PRO A 115 2.25 -10.51 -6.65
C PRO A 115 2.19 -11.96 -6.16
N SER A 116 2.69 -12.87 -6.98
CA SER A 116 3.02 -14.17 -6.43
C SER A 116 4.21 -13.98 -5.50
N VAL A 117 4.06 -14.38 -4.23
CA VAL A 117 5.22 -14.50 -3.34
C VAL A 117 6.15 -15.50 -4.00
N ASP A 118 7.37 -15.09 -4.33
CA ASP A 118 8.36 -16.00 -4.90
C ASP A 118 8.58 -17.16 -3.91
N ARG A 119 8.27 -18.37 -4.36
CA ARG A 119 8.43 -19.61 -3.57
C ARG A 119 9.75 -20.30 -3.86
N SER A 120 10.66 -19.62 -4.55
CA SER A 120 11.99 -20.15 -4.81
C SER A 120 12.69 -20.47 -3.47
N PRO A 121 13.38 -21.63 -3.37
CA PRO A 121 14.10 -21.98 -2.17
C PRO A 121 15.17 -20.92 -1.88
N ILE A 122 15.21 -20.46 -0.62
CA ILE A 122 16.16 -19.45 -0.13
C ILE A 122 17.58 -19.90 -0.49
N ARG A 123 18.27 -19.11 -1.30
CA ARG A 123 19.70 -19.36 -1.61
C ARG A 123 20.51 -18.97 -0.38
N PRO A 124 21.60 -19.70 -0.04
CA PRO A 124 22.42 -19.39 1.13
C PRO A 124 23.01 -17.96 1.14
N ASP A 125 23.13 -17.32 -0.04
CA ASP A 125 23.63 -15.94 -0.19
C ASP A 125 22.52 -14.88 -0.39
N SER A 126 21.23 -15.25 -0.36
CA SER A 126 20.15 -14.25 -0.40
C SER A 126 20.00 -13.59 0.98
N PRO A 127 19.70 -12.27 1.06
CA PRO A 127 19.35 -11.66 2.34
C PRO A 127 18.20 -12.47 2.96
N GLU A 128 18.38 -12.93 4.20
CA GLU A 128 17.37 -13.75 4.89
C GLU A 128 15.99 -13.10 4.75
N PRO A 129 14.91 -13.89 4.56
CA PRO A 129 13.57 -13.33 4.53
C PRO A 129 13.34 -12.47 5.76
N THR A 130 13.05 -11.18 5.54
CA THR A 130 12.95 -10.14 6.58
C THR A 130 11.86 -10.41 7.61
N PHE A 131 10.96 -11.36 7.31
CA PHE A 131 9.86 -11.77 8.17
C PHE A 131 9.72 -13.30 8.19
N THR A 132 9.98 -13.90 9.35
CA THR A 132 9.56 -15.27 9.66
C THR A 132 8.54 -15.20 10.78
N LEU A 133 7.35 -15.77 10.57
CA LEU A 133 6.50 -16.21 11.67
C LEU A 133 7.15 -17.45 12.30
N SER A 134 8.35 -17.28 12.86
CA SER A 134 8.98 -18.34 13.63
C SER A 134 8.19 -18.47 14.93
N PHE A 135 7.27 -19.43 14.94
CA PHE A 135 6.87 -20.12 16.17
C PHE A 135 8.12 -20.89 16.63
N GLY A 136 9.11 -20.16 17.16
CA GLY A 136 10.37 -20.71 17.63
C GLY A 136 10.15 -21.75 18.73
N PRO A 137 11.22 -22.38 19.22
CA PRO A 137 11.11 -23.28 20.38
C PRO A 137 10.39 -22.60 21.55
N SER A 138 9.77 -23.38 22.43
CA SER A 138 9.17 -22.80 23.64
C SER A 138 10.27 -22.15 24.48
N VAL A 139 10.17 -20.84 24.69
CA VAL A 139 11.15 -20.03 25.44
C VAL A 139 10.48 -19.55 26.71
N HIS A 140 11.13 -19.79 27.86
CA HIS A 140 10.62 -19.35 29.15
C HIS A 140 10.74 -17.83 29.31
N ILE A 141 9.89 -17.22 30.14
CA ILE A 141 9.87 -15.76 30.34
C ILE A 141 11.24 -15.21 30.79
N THR A 142 11.99 -15.96 31.59
CA THR A 142 13.34 -15.60 32.06
C THR A 142 14.34 -15.42 30.92
N GLU A 143 14.25 -16.24 29.87
CA GLU A 143 15.10 -16.12 28.69
C GLU A 143 14.72 -14.91 27.85
N LEU A 144 13.41 -14.62 27.71
CA LEU A 144 12.94 -13.41 27.04
C LEU A 144 13.40 -12.15 27.79
N LEU A 145 13.30 -12.13 29.12
CA LEU A 145 13.77 -11.02 29.93
C LEU A 145 15.29 -10.79 29.76
N ALA A 146 16.07 -11.86 29.66
CA ALA A 146 17.51 -11.78 29.42
C ALA A 146 17.87 -11.20 28.03
N MET A 147 16.93 -11.16 27.08
CA MET A 147 17.16 -10.53 25.78
C MET A 147 17.09 -9.00 25.82
N LEU A 148 16.45 -8.40 26.84
CA LEU A 148 16.26 -6.95 26.91
C LEU A 148 17.60 -6.20 26.95
N PRO A 149 17.67 -4.99 26.36
CA PRO A 149 18.82 -4.12 26.57
C PRO A 149 18.97 -3.74 28.05
N PRO A 150 20.14 -3.23 28.46
CA PRO A 150 20.32 -2.60 29.77
C PRO A 150 19.21 -1.58 30.06
N THR A 151 18.81 -1.44 31.32
CA THR A 151 17.67 -0.59 31.72
C THR A 151 17.80 0.85 31.20
N SER A 152 18.98 1.45 31.32
CA SER A 152 19.26 2.82 30.85
C SER A 152 19.05 2.99 29.34
N VAL A 153 19.44 1.98 28.56
CA VAL A 153 19.22 1.95 27.10
C VAL A 153 17.74 1.77 26.79
N THR A 154 17.07 0.86 27.51
CA THR A 154 15.64 0.61 27.34
C THR A 154 14.82 1.87 27.62
N GLU A 155 15.11 2.57 28.72
CA GLU A 155 14.48 3.85 29.08
C GLU A 155 14.70 4.92 28.00
N TYR A 156 15.93 5.03 27.49
CA TYR A 156 16.23 5.97 26.40
C TYR A 156 15.43 5.67 25.13
N LEU A 157 15.37 4.40 24.73
CA LEU A 157 14.61 3.99 23.53
C LEU A 157 13.10 4.21 23.71
N VAL A 158 12.55 3.90 24.89
CA VAL A 158 11.15 4.18 25.22
C VAL A 158 10.87 5.68 25.18
N ALA A 159 11.72 6.50 25.81
CA ALA A 159 11.57 7.96 25.79
C ALA A 159 11.62 8.51 24.36
N ARG A 160 12.52 7.98 23.52
CA ARG A 160 12.64 8.35 22.11
C ARG A 160 11.39 7.97 21.31
N TYR A 161 10.82 6.79 21.55
CA TYR A 161 9.56 6.36 20.94
C TYR A 161 8.44 7.36 21.25
N PHE A 162 8.18 7.64 22.53
CA PHE A 162 7.09 8.55 22.91
C PHE A 162 7.33 9.99 22.47
N GLY A 163 8.59 10.44 22.46
CA GLY A 163 8.95 11.79 22.05
C GLY A 163 8.89 12.06 20.54
N THR A 164 8.89 11.02 19.69
CA THR A 164 8.94 11.21 18.22
C THR A 164 8.01 10.32 17.42
N LEU A 165 7.97 9.02 17.69
CA LEU A 165 7.27 8.02 16.87
C LEU A 165 5.81 7.88 17.28
N SER A 166 5.53 7.93 18.59
CA SER A 166 4.16 7.89 19.11
C SER A 166 3.33 9.03 18.53
N SER A 167 3.89 10.22 18.30
CA SER A 167 3.12 11.32 17.71
C SER A 167 2.68 11.09 16.26
N LEU A 168 3.34 10.18 15.51
CA LEU A 168 2.95 9.82 14.14
C LEU A 168 1.95 8.66 14.08
N PHE A 169 1.98 7.77 15.08
CA PHE A 169 1.09 6.62 15.18
C PHE A 169 0.67 6.42 16.65
N HIS A 170 -0.09 7.39 17.15
CA HIS A 170 -0.46 7.56 18.56
C HIS A 170 -1.54 6.58 19.05
N ILE A 171 -1.24 5.29 18.99
CA ILE A 171 -2.17 4.25 19.46
C ILE A 171 -2.05 3.96 20.96
N LEU A 172 -0.87 4.22 21.55
CA LEU A 172 -0.60 3.97 22.96
C LEU A 172 -0.99 5.18 23.80
N HIS A 173 -1.42 4.92 25.03
CA HIS A 173 -1.59 5.95 26.05
C HIS A 173 -0.33 6.01 26.92
N GLY A 174 0.43 7.11 26.81
CA GLY A 174 1.73 7.30 27.46
C GLY A 174 1.70 7.10 28.98
N PRO A 175 0.80 7.76 29.73
CA PRO A 175 0.70 7.59 31.18
C PRO A 175 0.41 6.14 31.61
N THR A 176 -0.41 5.42 30.85
CA THR A 176 -0.69 3.99 31.12
C THR A 176 0.54 3.15 30.91
N PHE A 177 1.23 3.34 29.78
CA PHE A 177 2.47 2.63 29.48
C PHE A 177 3.53 2.90 30.55
N GLN A 178 3.70 4.15 30.97
CA GLN A 178 4.64 4.54 32.03
C GLN A 178 4.35 3.78 33.34
N ASN A 179 3.09 3.72 33.76
CA ASN A 179 2.71 2.99 34.98
C ASN A 179 2.98 1.49 34.85
N GLN A 180 2.68 0.89 33.69
CA GLN A 180 2.98 -0.52 33.41
C GLN A 180 4.49 -0.77 33.40
N TYR A 181 5.28 0.14 32.83
CA TYR A 181 6.73 0.04 32.79
C TYR A 181 7.35 0.12 34.19
N LEU A 182 6.87 1.03 35.04
CA LEU A 182 7.32 1.12 36.44
C LEU A 182 6.93 -0.13 37.26
N ALA A 183 5.77 -0.73 36.99
CA ALA A 183 5.37 -2.00 37.60
C ALA A 183 6.28 -3.14 37.13
N PHE A 184 6.60 -3.19 35.84
CA PHE A 184 7.52 -4.16 35.26
C PHE A 184 8.92 -4.07 35.90
N LEU A 185 9.46 -2.87 36.13
CA LEU A 185 10.77 -2.72 36.77
C LEU A 185 10.82 -3.28 38.19
N LYS A 186 9.68 -3.26 38.91
CA LYS A 186 9.58 -3.83 40.27
C LYS A 186 9.50 -5.35 40.26
N GLU A 187 8.72 -5.92 39.34
CA GLU A 187 8.45 -7.35 39.29
C GLU A 187 8.49 -7.90 37.84
N PRO A 188 9.69 -8.01 37.23
CA PRO A 188 9.82 -8.37 35.80
C PRO A 188 9.21 -9.73 35.44
N GLU A 189 9.37 -10.72 36.31
CA GLU A 189 8.91 -12.10 36.10
C GLU A 189 7.38 -12.26 36.13
N LYS A 190 6.66 -11.28 36.71
CA LYS A 190 5.17 -11.29 36.75
C LYS A 190 4.53 -10.62 35.54
N THR A 191 5.32 -10.01 34.66
CA THR A 191 4.78 -9.29 33.51
C THR A 191 4.13 -10.24 32.50
N SER A 192 3.10 -9.77 31.79
CA SER A 192 2.49 -10.58 30.73
C SER A 192 3.39 -10.63 29.50
N LEU A 193 3.36 -11.77 28.80
CA LEU A 193 4.09 -11.93 27.53
C LEU A 193 3.56 -10.97 26.46
N SER A 194 2.26 -10.68 26.45
CA SER A 194 1.64 -9.67 25.58
C SER A 194 2.25 -8.27 25.75
N TRP A 195 2.49 -7.84 26.99
CA TRP A 195 3.09 -6.55 27.28
C TRP A 195 4.60 -6.55 27.04
N LEU A 196 5.29 -7.65 27.35
CA LEU A 196 6.71 -7.80 27.01
C LEU A 196 6.93 -7.73 25.48
N ALA A 197 6.01 -8.31 24.70
CA ALA A 197 6.02 -8.18 23.25
C ALA A 197 5.86 -6.72 22.78
N LEU A 198 4.97 -5.95 23.43
CA LEU A 198 4.80 -4.52 23.17
C LEU A 198 6.10 -3.74 23.43
N LEU A 199 6.77 -4.01 24.55
CA LEU A 199 8.05 -3.38 24.88
C LEU A 199 9.12 -3.71 23.82
N PHE A 200 9.24 -4.96 23.40
CA PHE A 200 10.16 -5.35 22.33
C PHE A 200 9.83 -4.69 20.99
N ALA A 201 8.54 -4.55 20.65
CA ALA A 201 8.11 -3.87 19.42
C ALA A 201 8.50 -2.38 19.44
N ILE A 202 8.34 -1.70 20.58
CA ILE A 202 8.76 -0.31 20.78
C ILE A 202 10.28 -0.17 20.62
N ILE A 203 11.06 -1.02 21.27
CA ILE A 203 12.53 -1.04 21.17
C ILE A 203 12.96 -1.25 19.71
N SER A 204 12.39 -2.26 19.06
CA SER A 204 12.67 -2.59 17.66
C SER A 204 12.41 -1.42 16.70
N LEU A 205 11.22 -0.82 16.79
CA LEU A 205 10.82 0.30 15.91
C LEU A 205 11.69 1.54 16.15
N THR A 206 12.04 1.82 17.41
CA THR A 206 12.91 2.94 17.77
C THR A 206 14.31 2.76 17.18
N LEU A 207 14.88 1.56 17.30
CA LEU A 207 16.19 1.26 16.71
C LEU A 207 16.16 1.35 15.18
N LYS A 208 15.08 0.89 14.53
CA LYS A 208 14.94 0.96 13.06
C LYS A 208 14.95 2.40 12.53
N THR A 209 14.38 3.32 13.29
CA THR A 209 14.17 4.71 12.89
C THR A 209 15.26 5.66 13.38
N THR A 210 16.08 5.21 14.34
CA THR A 210 17.22 5.97 14.87
C THR A 210 18.39 5.97 13.88
N GLU A 211 19.13 7.08 13.80
CA GLU A 211 20.34 7.15 12.99
C GLU A 211 21.48 6.36 13.65
N THR A 212 22.34 5.75 12.84
CA THR A 212 23.51 5.02 13.35
C THR A 212 24.49 5.91 14.11
N SER A 213 24.46 7.22 13.89
CA SER A 213 25.30 8.20 14.59
C SER A 213 24.59 8.85 15.80
N ASP A 214 23.62 8.18 16.42
CA ASP A 214 22.92 8.72 17.60
C ASP A 214 23.84 8.81 18.82
N ALA A 215 24.07 10.04 19.29
CA ALA A 215 25.02 10.30 20.37
C ALA A 215 24.54 9.73 21.72
N GLY A 216 23.23 9.69 21.96
CA GLY A 216 22.68 9.15 23.21
C GLY A 216 22.93 7.65 23.32
N LEU A 217 22.67 6.90 22.24
CA LEU A 217 22.98 5.47 22.20
C LEU A 217 24.49 5.19 22.30
N ALA A 218 25.32 5.99 21.64
CA ALA A 218 26.77 5.85 21.72
C ALA A 218 27.32 6.02 23.15
N VAL A 219 26.69 6.89 23.95
CA VAL A 219 27.08 7.10 25.36
C VAL A 219 26.55 6.00 26.28
N LEU A 220 25.31 5.54 26.07
CA LEU A 220 24.66 4.59 26.96
C LEU A 220 25.15 3.15 26.75
N TRP A 221 25.53 2.80 25.53
CA TRP A 221 26.26 1.57 25.25
C TRP A 221 27.78 1.83 25.32
N GLN A 222 28.31 1.89 26.53
CA GLN A 222 29.73 2.17 26.81
C GLN A 222 30.70 1.04 26.38
N ASP A 223 30.18 -0.08 25.91
CA ASP A 223 30.98 -1.24 25.54
C ASP A 223 31.44 -1.16 24.08
N THR A 224 32.73 -1.38 23.83
CA THR A 224 33.38 -1.39 22.50
C THR A 224 32.83 -2.41 21.50
N SER A 225 31.89 -3.24 21.96
CA SER A 225 31.20 -4.32 21.26
C SER A 225 29.90 -3.91 20.54
N PHE A 226 29.57 -2.60 20.49
CA PHE A 226 28.34 -2.10 19.87
C PHE A 226 28.03 -2.78 18.53
N PRO A 227 26.82 -3.32 18.30
CA PRO A 227 26.46 -3.83 16.99
C PRO A 227 26.54 -2.67 16.00
N ARG A 228 27.49 -2.73 15.05
CA ARG A 228 27.68 -1.66 14.05
C ARG A 228 26.41 -1.39 13.23
N ASP A 229 25.46 -2.34 13.24
CA ASP A 229 24.23 -2.28 12.49
C ASP A 229 22.98 -2.30 13.40
N LEU A 230 22.38 -1.12 13.59
CA LEU A 230 21.10 -0.95 14.28
C LEU A 230 19.95 -1.73 13.62
N SER A 231 20.04 -2.02 12.31
CA SER A 231 19.03 -2.79 11.60
C SER A 231 19.02 -4.25 12.04
N VAL A 232 20.19 -4.85 12.29
CA VAL A 232 20.30 -6.21 12.84
C VAL A 232 19.72 -6.29 14.24
N LEU A 233 20.03 -5.29 15.07
CA LEU A 233 19.51 -5.22 16.43
C LEU A 233 17.99 -5.00 16.46
N SER A 234 17.48 -4.11 15.62
CA SER A 234 16.04 -3.93 15.41
C SER A 234 15.37 -5.25 15.04
N GLN A 235 15.94 -6.00 14.08
CA GLN A 235 15.41 -7.31 13.69
C GLN A 235 15.43 -8.31 14.85
N LYS A 236 16.49 -8.34 15.66
CA LYS A 236 16.56 -9.19 16.86
C LYS A 236 15.41 -8.91 17.82
N TYR A 237 15.11 -7.64 18.11
CA TYR A 237 14.02 -7.26 19.01
C TYR A 237 12.64 -7.46 18.40
N ARG A 238 12.49 -7.29 17.09
CA ARG A 238 11.27 -7.68 16.37
C ARG A 238 11.00 -9.19 16.51
N ASN A 239 12.04 -10.02 16.34
CA ASN A 239 11.93 -11.46 16.52
C ASN A 239 11.56 -11.82 17.97
N ALA A 240 12.14 -11.13 18.96
CA ALA A 240 11.77 -11.29 20.36
C ALA A 240 10.31 -10.92 20.64
N ALA A 241 9.80 -9.84 20.04
CA ALA A 241 8.38 -9.46 20.14
C ALA A 241 7.46 -10.56 19.58
N MET A 242 7.78 -11.08 18.39
CA MET A 242 7.01 -12.17 17.77
C MET A 242 7.09 -13.47 18.58
N MET A 243 8.25 -13.76 19.16
CA MET A 243 8.44 -14.91 20.05
C MET A 243 7.57 -14.78 21.31
N ALA A 244 7.56 -13.62 21.95
CA ALA A 244 6.71 -13.34 23.12
C ALA A 244 5.21 -13.50 22.78
N LEU A 245 4.75 -12.94 21.64
CA LEU A 245 3.38 -13.14 21.16
C LEU A 245 3.05 -14.62 20.90
N SER A 246 3.97 -15.35 20.28
CA SER A 246 3.82 -16.78 20.00
C SER A 246 3.69 -17.60 21.28
N GLN A 247 4.54 -17.35 22.29
CA GLN A 247 4.48 -18.04 23.58
C GLN A 247 3.20 -17.71 24.35
N ASP A 248 2.67 -16.49 24.20
CA ASP A 248 1.38 -16.08 24.76
C ASP A 248 0.17 -16.68 24.02
N GLN A 249 0.41 -17.40 22.92
CA GLN A 249 -0.64 -17.97 22.06
C GLN A 249 -1.60 -16.91 21.53
N PHE A 250 -1.06 -15.79 21.03
CA PHE A 250 -1.82 -14.58 20.71
C PHE A 250 -3.03 -14.75 19.77
N LEU A 251 -3.01 -15.80 18.92
CA LEU A 251 -4.11 -16.14 18.02
C LEU A 251 -5.35 -16.67 18.76
N VAL A 252 -5.18 -17.15 19.99
CA VAL A 252 -6.24 -17.69 20.84
C VAL A 252 -6.46 -16.78 22.05
N ARG A 253 -5.39 -16.41 22.75
CA ARG A 253 -5.42 -15.54 23.93
C ARG A 253 -4.97 -14.15 23.52
N HIS A 254 -5.82 -13.14 23.63
CA HIS A 254 -5.46 -11.79 23.23
C HIS A 254 -6.05 -10.76 24.19
N ASP A 255 -5.24 -9.74 24.46
CA ASP A 255 -5.63 -8.56 25.21
C ASP A 255 -5.29 -7.29 24.39
N ILE A 256 -5.47 -6.14 25.02
CA ILE A 256 -5.18 -4.86 24.36
C ILE A 256 -3.67 -4.69 24.08
N SER A 257 -2.78 -5.21 24.93
CA SER A 257 -1.32 -5.15 24.75
C SER A 257 -0.89 -6.02 23.56
N THR A 258 -1.53 -7.18 23.37
CA THR A 258 -1.37 -8.01 22.16
C THR A 258 -1.66 -7.20 20.91
N LEU A 259 -2.79 -6.49 20.89
CA LEU A 259 -3.21 -5.69 19.74
C LEU A 259 -2.27 -4.50 19.51
N GLU A 260 -1.89 -3.78 20.56
CA GLU A 260 -0.94 -2.66 20.52
C GLU A 260 0.43 -3.11 19.95
N ALA A 261 0.95 -4.25 20.40
CA ALA A 261 2.21 -4.82 19.90
C ALA A 261 2.11 -5.18 18.40
N LEU A 262 1.03 -5.86 18.01
CA LEU A 262 0.78 -6.22 16.61
C LEU A 262 0.69 -4.99 15.72
N LEU A 263 -0.02 -3.94 16.14
CA LEU A 263 -0.17 -2.73 15.35
C LEU A 263 1.16 -2.00 15.14
N ILE A 264 2.01 -1.92 16.16
CA ILE A 264 3.36 -1.34 16.03
C ILE A 264 4.22 -2.15 15.07
N LEU A 265 4.18 -3.48 15.18
CA LEU A 265 4.91 -4.38 14.28
C LEU A 265 4.42 -4.24 12.84
N VAL A 266 3.12 -4.27 12.61
CA VAL A 266 2.54 -4.11 11.26
C VAL A 266 2.86 -2.73 10.68
N HIS A 267 2.77 -1.68 11.48
CA HIS A 267 3.12 -0.32 11.05
C HIS A 267 4.60 -0.24 10.63
N MET A 268 5.51 -0.79 11.43
CA MET A 268 6.94 -0.88 11.11
C MET A 268 7.17 -1.59 9.77
N ILE A 269 6.56 -2.76 9.57
CA ILE A 269 6.75 -3.59 8.39
C ILE A 269 6.23 -2.87 7.14
N SER A 270 5.02 -2.33 7.23
CA SER A 270 4.35 -1.68 6.11
C SER A 270 5.14 -0.47 5.59
N HIS A 271 5.78 0.29 6.48
CA HIS A 271 6.54 1.49 6.11
C HIS A 271 7.96 1.23 5.59
N ASN A 272 8.61 0.13 6.00
CA ASN A 272 10.03 -0.11 5.71
C ASN A 272 10.28 -1.23 4.69
N GLU A 273 9.52 -2.32 4.77
CA GLU A 273 9.68 -3.49 3.90
C GLU A 273 8.66 -3.49 2.77
N GLY A 274 7.44 -3.06 3.06
CA GLY A 274 6.37 -2.97 2.09
C GLY A 274 5.03 -3.41 2.70
N PRO A 275 3.91 -2.85 2.23
CA PRO A 275 2.58 -3.15 2.74
C PRO A 275 2.21 -4.64 2.64
N GLU A 276 2.66 -5.35 1.61
CA GLU A 276 2.36 -6.77 1.40
C GLU A 276 2.86 -7.69 2.52
N TYR A 277 4.01 -7.36 3.13
CA TYR A 277 4.66 -8.21 4.13
C TYR A 277 3.92 -8.17 5.46
N GLY A 278 3.25 -7.05 5.77
CA GLY A 278 2.44 -6.88 6.97
C GLY A 278 0.99 -7.36 6.82
N TRP A 279 0.52 -7.66 5.60
CA TRP A 279 -0.91 -7.82 5.31
C TRP A 279 -1.58 -8.98 6.07
N ALA A 280 -0.92 -10.14 6.13
CA ALA A 280 -1.48 -11.29 6.86
C ALA A 280 -1.63 -10.97 8.36
N LEU A 281 -0.62 -10.33 8.95
CA LEU A 281 -0.62 -9.93 10.35
C LEU A 281 -1.64 -8.82 10.62
N LEU A 282 -1.84 -7.90 9.67
CA LEU A 282 -2.91 -6.89 9.73
C LEU A 282 -4.30 -7.53 9.72
N GLY A 283 -4.52 -8.57 8.92
CA GLY A 283 -5.75 -9.36 8.94
C GLY A 283 -6.02 -9.97 10.31
N SER A 284 -5.00 -10.60 10.91
CA SER A 284 -5.09 -11.11 12.29
C SER A 284 -5.35 -10.01 13.31
N ALA A 285 -4.65 -8.87 13.24
CA ALA A 285 -4.87 -7.72 14.13
C ALA A 285 -6.28 -7.15 13.98
N THR A 286 -6.84 -7.11 12.77
CA THR A 286 -8.22 -6.68 12.50
C THR A 286 -9.21 -7.62 13.19
N ASN A 287 -9.02 -8.95 13.07
CA ASN A 287 -9.86 -9.95 13.73
C ASN A 287 -9.76 -9.89 15.26
N ILE A 288 -8.55 -9.69 15.80
CA ILE A 288 -8.32 -9.51 17.24
C ILE A 288 -8.99 -8.23 17.74
N ALA A 289 -8.87 -7.11 17.02
CA ALA A 289 -9.57 -5.87 17.35
C ALA A 289 -11.09 -6.05 17.35
N MET A 290 -11.62 -6.86 16.43
CA MET A 290 -13.05 -7.21 16.42
C MET A 290 -13.44 -8.07 17.62
N ALA A 291 -12.65 -9.08 17.97
CA ALA A 291 -12.88 -9.93 19.14
C ALA A 291 -12.81 -9.13 20.46
N LEU A 292 -11.90 -8.16 20.55
CA LEU A 292 -11.79 -7.19 21.63
C LEU A 292 -12.87 -6.08 21.56
N LYS A 293 -13.81 -6.13 20.60
CA LYS A 293 -14.88 -5.14 20.44
C LYS A 293 -14.36 -3.70 20.32
N CYS A 294 -13.16 -3.48 19.78
CA CYS A 294 -12.59 -2.15 19.59
C CYS A 294 -13.40 -1.28 18.60
N HIS A 295 -14.17 -1.94 17.73
CA HIS A 295 -15.05 -1.32 16.73
C HIS A 295 -16.45 -0.99 17.26
N MET A 296 -16.75 -1.25 18.53
CA MET A 296 -18.08 -0.99 19.12
C MET A 296 -17.95 -0.22 20.42
N ASP A 297 -18.95 0.61 20.70
CA ASP A 297 -19.16 1.18 22.03
C ASP A 297 -19.86 0.15 22.93
N GLY A 298 -19.12 -0.93 23.25
CA GLY A 298 -19.55 -1.86 24.29
C GLY A 298 -19.53 -1.19 25.67
N PRO A 299 -20.19 -1.79 26.68
CA PRO A 299 -20.14 -1.32 28.07
C PRO A 299 -18.76 -1.64 28.68
N VAL A 300 -17.71 -0.97 28.18
CA VAL A 300 -16.39 -0.95 28.82
C VAL A 300 -16.51 0.04 29.98
N PRO A 301 -16.39 -0.43 31.24
CA PRO A 301 -16.66 0.41 32.41
C PRO A 301 -15.65 1.56 32.54
N ASN A 302 -14.39 1.30 32.17
CA ASN A 302 -13.29 2.26 32.28
C ASN A 302 -13.18 3.14 31.01
N CYS A 303 -13.18 4.46 31.20
CA CYS A 303 -13.07 5.45 30.13
C CYS A 303 -11.72 5.38 29.42
N LEU A 304 -10.63 5.20 30.19
CA LEU A 304 -9.27 5.06 29.67
C LEU A 304 -9.16 3.85 28.73
N GLU A 305 -9.64 2.69 29.18
CA GLU A 305 -9.62 1.45 28.38
C GLU A 305 -10.47 1.60 27.10
N ARG A 306 -11.59 2.32 27.18
CA ARG A 306 -12.40 2.65 26.00
C ARG A 306 -11.61 3.49 24.99
N GLN A 307 -10.90 4.52 25.44
CA GLN A 307 -10.09 5.35 24.54
C GLN A 307 -8.95 4.54 23.90
N ARG A 308 -8.25 3.68 24.66
CA ARG A 308 -7.22 2.78 24.12
C ARG A 308 -7.76 1.89 23.00
N ARG A 309 -8.93 1.27 23.21
CA ARG A 309 -9.59 0.45 22.17
C ARG A 309 -9.94 1.25 20.91
N ARG A 310 -10.48 2.46 21.08
CA ARG A 310 -10.79 3.36 19.96
C ARG A 310 -9.53 3.77 19.20
N ARG A 311 -8.41 4.02 19.90
CA ARG A 311 -7.11 4.33 19.28
C ARG A 311 -6.58 3.15 18.46
N CYS A 312 -6.63 1.94 18.99
CA CYS A 312 -6.26 0.74 18.25
C CYS A 312 -7.14 0.53 17.01
N TRP A 313 -8.45 0.78 17.11
CA TRP A 313 -9.35 0.71 15.95
C TRP A 313 -8.99 1.76 14.90
N ALA A 314 -8.75 3.01 15.30
CA ALA A 314 -8.27 4.04 14.39
C ALA A 314 -6.93 3.65 13.74
N GLY A 315 -6.01 3.03 14.49
CA GLY A 315 -4.76 2.49 13.99
C GLY A 315 -4.95 1.44 12.90
N ILE A 316 -5.92 0.52 13.05
CA ILE A 316 -6.29 -0.46 12.00
C ILE A 316 -6.69 0.27 10.71
N LEU A 317 -7.56 1.28 10.79
CA LEU A 317 -8.01 2.03 9.62
C LEU A 317 -6.85 2.76 8.92
N ILE A 318 -5.96 3.37 9.71
CA ILE A 318 -4.77 4.08 9.20
C ILE A 318 -3.82 3.11 8.50
N ILE A 319 -3.58 1.91 9.04
CA ILE A 319 -2.69 0.96 8.38
C ILE A 319 -3.32 0.42 7.09
N HIS A 320 -4.62 0.11 7.10
CA HIS A 320 -5.36 -0.32 5.90
C HIS A 320 -5.38 0.74 4.79
N THR A 321 -5.23 2.01 5.14
CA THR A 321 -5.09 3.09 4.18
C THR A 321 -3.93 2.88 3.21
N TYR A 322 -2.74 2.57 3.74
CA TYR A 322 -1.56 2.35 2.90
C TYR A 322 -1.79 1.18 1.94
N GLN A 323 -2.52 0.18 2.41
CA GLN A 323 -2.89 -1.01 1.63
C GLN A 323 -3.88 -0.64 0.52
N ALA A 324 -4.86 0.22 0.80
CA ALA A 324 -5.83 0.71 -0.20
C ALA A 324 -5.16 1.52 -1.32
N LEU A 325 -4.17 2.34 -0.97
CA LEU A 325 -3.45 3.18 -1.93
C LEU A 325 -2.50 2.37 -2.81
N CYS A 326 -1.91 1.31 -2.25
CA CYS A 326 -0.99 0.42 -2.97
C CYS A 326 -1.73 -0.69 -3.73
N PHE A 327 -2.85 -1.19 -3.21
CA PHE A 327 -3.64 -2.29 -3.78
C PHE A 327 -5.06 -1.81 -4.12
N ARG A 328 -5.25 -1.41 -5.38
CA ARG A 328 -6.50 -0.81 -5.87
C ARG A 328 -7.65 -1.81 -6.07
N ASP A 329 -7.37 -3.10 -5.94
CA ASP A 329 -8.32 -4.22 -6.06
C ASP A 329 -8.98 -4.62 -4.74
N ILE A 330 -8.59 -4.01 -3.61
CA ILE A 330 -9.12 -4.33 -2.29
C ILE A 330 -10.27 -3.38 -1.94
N ASP A 331 -11.48 -3.93 -1.87
CA ASP A 331 -12.62 -3.21 -1.32
C ASP A 331 -12.57 -3.19 0.22
N LEU A 332 -12.30 -2.01 0.79
CA LEU A 332 -12.27 -1.78 2.23
C LEU A 332 -13.58 -1.17 2.76
N THR A 333 -14.63 -1.09 1.93
CA THR A 333 -15.93 -0.52 2.32
C THR A 333 -16.55 -1.24 3.51
N PHE A 334 -16.24 -2.54 3.71
CA PHE A 334 -16.68 -3.27 4.90
C PHE A 334 -16.19 -2.63 6.20
N LEU A 335 -14.98 -2.06 6.24
CA LEU A 335 -14.46 -1.35 7.43
C LEU A 335 -15.18 -0.02 7.66
N LEU A 336 -15.60 0.67 6.59
CA LEU A 336 -16.42 1.88 6.71
C LEU A 336 -17.82 1.60 7.27
N ASN A 337 -18.38 0.45 6.92
CA ASN A 337 -19.71 0.05 7.36
C ASN A 337 -19.76 -0.33 8.85
N MET A 338 -18.60 -0.57 9.48
CA MET A 338 -18.50 -0.82 10.91
C MET A 338 -18.58 0.51 11.66
N LYS A 339 -19.77 0.81 12.20
CA LYS A 339 -20.05 2.04 12.97
C LYS A 339 -19.32 2.04 14.31
N ALA A 340 -18.05 2.39 14.28
CA ALA A 340 -17.20 2.56 15.46
C ALA A 340 -17.08 4.04 15.84
N THR A 341 -17.07 4.32 17.14
CA THR A 341 -16.79 5.67 17.63
C THR A 341 -15.29 5.93 17.65
N MET A 342 -14.88 7.01 16.99
CA MET A 342 -13.47 7.39 16.90
C MET A 342 -12.93 7.98 18.22
N PRO A 343 -11.60 7.99 18.43
CA PRO A 343 -10.99 8.61 19.61
C PRO A 343 -11.43 10.06 19.81
N ALA A 344 -11.50 10.50 21.06
CA ALA A 344 -11.78 11.90 21.39
C ALA A 344 -10.62 12.83 20.97
N TRP A 345 -10.91 14.12 20.73
CA TRP A 345 -9.89 15.16 20.47
C TRP A 345 -9.27 15.62 21.79
N VAL A 346 -8.43 14.79 22.41
CA VAL A 346 -7.90 15.04 23.77
C VAL A 346 -6.44 14.63 23.86
N ASN A 347 -5.70 15.26 24.77
CA ASN A 347 -4.35 14.84 25.10
C ASN A 347 -4.38 13.67 26.10
N ASP A 348 -3.28 12.94 26.20
CA ASP A 348 -3.13 11.86 27.16
C ASP A 348 -3.29 12.34 28.61
N SER A 349 -2.84 13.55 28.93
CA SER A 349 -2.99 14.15 30.26
C SER A 349 -4.45 14.32 30.70
N ASP A 350 -5.37 14.38 29.74
CA ASP A 350 -6.77 14.75 29.97
C ASP A 350 -7.65 13.50 30.14
N ILE A 351 -7.09 12.29 30.00
CA ILE A 351 -7.80 11.02 30.11
C ILE A 351 -7.54 10.40 31.49
N THR A 352 -8.60 10.23 32.27
CA THR A 352 -8.57 9.49 33.53
C THR A 352 -9.33 8.16 33.41
N GLU A 353 -9.23 7.29 34.40
CA GLU A 353 -9.97 6.01 34.41
C GLU A 353 -11.49 6.21 34.30
N ASN A 354 -12.02 7.29 34.88
CA ASN A 354 -13.47 7.48 34.99
C ASN A 354 -14.01 8.49 33.97
N SER A 355 -13.24 9.51 33.59
CA SER A 355 -13.71 10.59 32.73
C SER A 355 -12.59 11.27 31.94
N ILE A 356 -13.00 12.11 30.99
CA ILE A 356 -12.14 13.08 30.33
C ILE A 356 -12.32 14.40 31.09
N THR A 357 -11.24 14.98 31.59
CA THR A 357 -11.28 16.15 32.49
C THR A 357 -11.63 17.45 31.77
N ASP A 358 -11.19 17.63 30.52
CA ASP A 358 -11.47 18.84 29.73
C ASP A 358 -12.46 18.55 28.59
N VAL A 359 -13.75 18.53 28.93
CA VAL A 359 -14.84 18.38 27.93
C VAL A 359 -15.09 19.70 27.18
N SER A 360 -14.69 20.83 27.77
CA SER A 360 -14.88 22.20 27.27
C SER A 360 -14.01 22.59 26.06
N SER A 361 -12.93 21.87 25.79
CA SER A 361 -11.95 22.20 24.73
C SER A 361 -12.10 21.40 23.43
N GLN A 362 -13.25 20.74 23.22
CA GLN A 362 -13.58 20.01 21.97
C GLN A 362 -13.77 20.91 20.73
N SER A 363 -13.30 22.16 20.76
CA SER A 363 -13.16 22.96 19.55
C SER A 363 -12.12 22.29 18.62
N PRO A 364 -12.47 21.98 17.35
CA PRO A 364 -11.55 21.36 16.38
C PRO A 364 -10.25 22.15 16.12
N SER A 365 -10.18 23.41 16.59
CA SER A 365 -9.08 24.35 16.39
C SER A 365 -7.87 24.13 17.31
N ARG A 366 -7.98 23.32 18.38
CA ARG A 366 -6.86 23.09 19.29
C ARG A 366 -6.08 21.83 18.89
N LEU A 367 -4.77 21.97 18.78
CA LEU A 367 -3.87 20.84 18.56
C LEU A 367 -3.85 19.92 19.79
N THR A 368 -4.02 18.62 19.56
CA THR A 368 -4.00 17.55 20.58
C THR A 368 -3.17 16.37 20.11
N ASP A 369 -2.80 15.47 21.02
CA ASP A 369 -2.10 14.21 20.68
C ASP A 369 -2.87 13.35 19.65
N MET A 370 -4.21 13.43 19.64
CA MET A 370 -5.05 12.69 18.71
C MET A 370 -5.25 13.37 17.34
N THR A 371 -4.80 14.61 17.16
CA THR A 371 -5.17 15.43 15.99
C THR A 371 -4.78 14.78 14.67
N LEU A 372 -3.55 14.27 14.56
CA LEU A 372 -3.07 13.62 13.33
C LEU A 372 -3.90 12.38 12.98
N ILE A 373 -4.08 11.45 13.92
CA ILE A 373 -4.83 10.20 13.71
C ILE A 373 -6.24 10.51 13.20
N LYS A 374 -6.89 11.55 13.72
CA LYS A 374 -8.26 11.88 13.32
C LYS A 374 -8.35 12.38 11.90
N PHE A 375 -7.43 13.22 11.46
CA PHE A 375 -7.34 13.60 10.05
C PHE A 375 -6.99 12.41 9.16
N GLN A 376 -6.07 11.53 9.59
CA GLN A 376 -5.73 10.32 8.84
C GLN A 376 -6.93 9.36 8.68
N VAL A 377 -7.76 9.21 9.71
CA VAL A 377 -9.00 8.41 9.63
C VAL A 377 -10.01 9.03 8.65
N ARG A 378 -10.15 10.36 8.62
CA ARG A 378 -11.02 11.03 7.64
C ARG A 378 -10.50 10.83 6.21
N LEU A 379 -9.19 10.93 6.02
CA LEU A 379 -8.56 10.65 4.74
C LEU A 379 -8.74 9.19 4.31
N PHE A 380 -8.66 8.23 5.25
CA PHE A 380 -9.01 6.82 4.98
C PHE A 380 -10.46 6.67 4.49
N GLN A 381 -11.40 7.38 5.12
CA GLN A 381 -12.81 7.35 4.72
C GLN A 381 -12.98 7.88 3.30
N LEU A 382 -12.36 9.02 2.99
CA LEU A 382 -12.36 9.61 1.66
C LEU A 382 -11.68 8.70 0.63
N SER A 383 -10.50 8.15 0.93
CA SER A 383 -9.77 7.28 0.01
C SER A 383 -10.56 6.03 -0.34
N THR A 384 -11.20 5.42 0.66
CA THR A 384 -12.00 4.21 0.46
C THR A 384 -13.25 4.50 -0.37
N GLN A 385 -13.92 5.62 -0.12
CA GLN A 385 -15.04 6.07 -0.97
C GLN A 385 -14.59 6.31 -2.41
N ILE A 386 -13.49 7.05 -2.61
CA ILE A 386 -12.91 7.33 -3.94
C ILE A 386 -12.59 6.02 -4.67
N CYS A 387 -11.86 5.10 -4.03
CA CYS A 387 -11.50 3.81 -4.62
C CYS A 387 -12.75 2.98 -4.98
N SER A 388 -13.77 2.96 -4.12
CA SER A 388 -15.02 2.22 -4.40
C SER A 388 -15.74 2.75 -5.64
N HIS A 389 -15.71 4.08 -5.87
CA HIS A 389 -16.28 4.69 -7.06
C HIS A 389 -15.43 4.42 -8.31
N ILE A 390 -14.10 4.53 -8.21
CA ILE A 390 -13.19 4.30 -9.36
C ILE A 390 -13.27 2.85 -9.85
N SER A 391 -13.37 1.88 -8.92
CA SER A 391 -13.44 0.46 -9.24
C SER A 391 -14.85 -0.02 -9.64
N GLY A 392 -15.89 0.81 -9.44
CA GLY A 392 -17.27 0.51 -9.79
C GLY A 392 -17.57 0.64 -11.30
N SER A 393 -18.78 0.23 -11.70
CA SER A 393 -19.27 0.43 -13.08
C SER A 393 -19.52 1.90 -13.44
N ASP A 394 -19.70 2.74 -12.43
CA ASP A 394 -19.85 4.19 -12.56
C ASP A 394 -18.48 4.84 -12.69
N LYS A 395 -18.00 4.99 -13.93
CA LYS A 395 -16.77 5.72 -14.21
C LYS A 395 -16.84 7.13 -13.62
N LEU A 396 -15.75 7.59 -13.00
CA LEU A 396 -15.64 8.91 -12.40
C LEU A 396 -16.16 9.97 -13.38
N ASN A 397 -17.29 10.59 -13.08
CA ASN A 397 -17.88 11.64 -13.88
C ASN A 397 -17.42 13.02 -13.36
N GLN A 398 -17.72 14.07 -14.12
CA GLN A 398 -17.36 15.44 -13.74
C GLN A 398 -17.83 15.82 -12.34
N THR A 399 -19.08 15.53 -12.01
CA THR A 399 -19.70 15.94 -10.75
C THR A 399 -19.04 15.26 -9.56
N ILE A 400 -18.78 13.96 -9.67
CA ILE A 400 -18.13 13.14 -8.64
C ILE A 400 -16.66 13.58 -8.47
N LEU A 401 -15.96 13.90 -9.57
CA LEU A 401 -14.60 14.47 -9.51
C LEU A 401 -14.58 15.77 -8.69
N HIS A 402 -15.42 16.74 -9.02
CA HIS A 402 -15.48 18.02 -8.29
C HIS A 402 -15.91 17.82 -6.82
N GLN A 403 -16.82 16.88 -6.55
CA GLN A 403 -17.25 16.56 -5.19
C GLN A 403 -16.07 16.04 -4.34
N PHE A 404 -15.29 15.09 -4.86
CA PHE A 404 -14.15 14.54 -4.12
C PHE A 404 -12.97 15.51 -4.05
N ASP A 405 -12.68 16.29 -5.09
CA ASP A 405 -11.67 17.35 -5.06
C ASP A 405 -11.99 18.38 -3.96
N ALA A 406 -13.24 18.84 -3.92
CA ALA A 406 -13.73 19.74 -2.87
C ALA A 406 -13.66 19.11 -1.47
N ALA A 407 -13.96 17.83 -1.33
CA ALA A 407 -13.85 17.12 -0.05
C ALA A 407 -12.40 17.04 0.45
N VAL A 408 -11.44 16.72 -0.42
CA VAL A 408 -10.00 16.70 -0.06
C VAL A 408 -9.53 18.12 0.28
N SER A 409 -9.94 19.13 -0.50
CA SER A 409 -9.56 20.54 -0.25
C SER A 409 -10.14 21.06 1.07
N LYS A 410 -11.33 20.63 1.44
CA LYS A 410 -11.94 20.96 2.73
C LYS A 410 -11.10 20.41 3.89
N GLU A 411 -10.70 19.13 3.84
CA GLU A 411 -9.83 18.57 4.89
C GLU A 411 -8.48 19.29 4.95
N GLN A 412 -7.89 19.65 3.80
CA GLN A 412 -6.68 20.49 3.73
C GLN A 412 -6.85 21.80 4.50
N THR A 413 -7.94 22.52 4.24
CA THR A 413 -8.24 23.79 4.89
C THR A 413 -8.42 23.61 6.41
N GLU A 414 -9.07 22.51 6.83
CA GLU A 414 -9.27 22.22 8.25
C GLU A 414 -7.95 21.97 8.98
N TRP A 415 -7.05 21.12 8.46
CA TRP A 415 -5.77 20.90 9.15
C TRP A 415 -4.80 22.07 9.00
N ASP A 416 -4.90 22.85 7.92
CA ASP A 416 -4.11 24.08 7.75
C ASP A 416 -4.46 25.07 8.85
N SER A 417 -5.74 25.20 9.21
CA SER A 417 -6.19 26.04 10.32
C SER A 417 -5.66 25.60 11.70
N VAL A 418 -5.26 24.33 11.84
CA VAL A 418 -4.77 23.75 13.10
C VAL A 418 -3.24 23.77 13.18
N TYR A 419 -2.55 23.46 12.08
CA TYR A 419 -1.09 23.30 12.07
C TYR A 419 -0.33 24.55 11.60
N LEU A 420 -0.96 25.43 10.82
CA LEU A 420 -0.33 26.67 10.34
C LEU A 420 -0.66 27.83 11.29
N VAL A 421 0.34 28.65 11.56
CA VAL A 421 0.21 29.87 12.38
C VAL A 421 0.20 31.06 11.41
N ASN A 422 -0.94 31.73 11.30
CA ASN A 422 -1.15 32.84 10.35
C ASN A 422 -0.81 32.47 8.90
N GLY A 423 -1.14 31.23 8.48
CA GLY A 423 -0.80 30.70 7.16
C GLY A 423 0.67 30.27 6.99
N GLY A 424 1.52 30.50 8.00
CA GLY A 424 2.92 30.09 8.03
C GLY A 424 3.16 28.78 8.80
N ARG A 425 4.25 28.09 8.46
CA ARG A 425 4.68 26.87 9.16
C ARG A 425 5.21 27.23 10.56
N SER A 426 4.69 26.61 11.62
CA SER A 426 5.19 26.86 12.98
C SER A 426 6.67 26.51 13.12
N ILE A 427 7.46 27.41 13.70
CA ILE A 427 8.89 27.19 13.99
C ILE A 427 9.06 26.41 15.31
N LEU A 428 8.16 26.64 16.27
CA LEU A 428 8.23 26.07 17.62
C LEU A 428 7.73 24.63 17.68
N ASN A 429 6.82 24.25 16.78
CA ASN A 429 6.22 22.92 16.77
C ASN A 429 6.74 22.06 15.61
N THR A 430 7.90 21.43 15.83
CA THR A 430 8.53 20.56 14.84
C THR A 430 7.68 19.31 14.54
N ALA A 431 7.08 18.70 15.56
CA ALA A 431 6.23 17.52 15.39
C ALA A 431 4.97 17.85 14.58
N GLY A 432 4.29 18.96 14.91
CA GLY A 432 3.13 19.43 14.16
C GLY A 432 3.46 19.76 12.70
N TYR A 433 4.67 20.26 12.42
CA TYR A 433 5.11 20.45 11.04
C TYR A 433 5.29 19.11 10.30
N ALA A 434 5.89 18.10 10.93
CA ALA A 434 6.01 16.76 10.34
C ALA A 434 4.63 16.12 10.11
N HIS A 435 3.67 16.33 11.04
CA HIS A 435 2.28 15.90 10.91
C HIS A 435 1.60 16.54 9.71
N TRP A 436 1.75 17.86 9.57
CA TRP A 436 1.24 18.60 8.42
C TRP A 436 1.81 18.07 7.09
N CYS A 437 3.14 17.89 6.98
CA CYS A 437 3.75 17.32 5.78
C CYS A 437 3.21 15.91 5.47
N THR A 438 2.94 15.11 6.50
CA THR A 438 2.38 13.75 6.35
C THR A 438 0.95 13.80 5.79
N LEU A 439 0.10 14.68 6.31
CA LEU A 439 -1.27 14.88 5.81
C LEU A 439 -1.28 15.44 4.38
N GLN A 440 -0.42 16.41 4.09
CA GLN A 440 -0.27 16.99 2.75
C GLN A 440 0.18 15.94 1.73
N THR A 441 1.14 15.08 2.10
CA THR A 441 1.56 13.96 1.25
C THR A 441 0.36 13.12 0.84
N TYR A 442 -0.52 12.81 1.79
CA TYR A 442 -1.67 11.96 1.54
C TYR A 442 -2.74 12.68 0.70
N ALA A 443 -3.03 13.96 0.96
CA ALA A 443 -3.92 14.75 0.10
C ALA A 443 -3.47 14.76 -1.37
N HIS A 444 -2.16 14.97 -1.62
CA HIS A 444 -1.62 14.95 -2.97
C HIS A 444 -1.67 13.57 -3.62
N GLN A 445 -1.54 12.47 -2.86
CA GLN A 445 -1.79 11.13 -3.40
C GLN A 445 -3.26 10.96 -3.84
N LEU A 446 -4.22 11.51 -3.10
CA LEU A 446 -5.63 11.49 -3.49
C LEU A 446 -5.91 12.35 -4.72
N TYR A 447 -5.29 13.53 -4.83
CA TYR A 447 -5.40 14.36 -6.03
C TYR A 447 -4.84 13.66 -7.27
N LEU A 448 -3.67 13.04 -7.17
CA LEU A 448 -3.13 12.25 -8.25
C LEU A 448 -4.06 11.08 -8.61
N LEU A 449 -4.69 10.42 -7.63
CA LEU A 449 -5.67 9.36 -7.88
C LEU A 449 -6.91 9.88 -8.64
N LEU A 450 -7.44 11.05 -8.26
CA LEU A 450 -8.65 11.63 -8.82
C LEU A 450 -8.46 12.24 -10.23
N HIS A 451 -7.39 13.00 -10.42
CA HIS A 451 -7.22 13.83 -11.62
C HIS A 451 -6.46 13.13 -12.75
N ARG A 452 -5.70 12.08 -12.44
CA ARG A 452 -4.91 11.33 -13.43
C ARG A 452 -5.72 10.80 -14.62
N PRO A 453 -6.98 10.34 -14.51
CA PRO A 453 -7.73 9.91 -15.70
C PRO A 453 -8.03 11.04 -16.72
N PHE A 454 -7.89 12.31 -16.31
CA PHE A 454 -8.32 13.49 -17.08
C PHE A 454 -7.18 14.45 -17.46
N HIS A 455 -5.93 14.17 -17.06
CA HIS A 455 -4.81 15.10 -17.24
C HIS A 455 -4.21 15.12 -18.66
N SER A 456 -4.34 14.00 -19.41
CA SER A 456 -3.75 13.85 -20.74
C SER A 456 -4.69 14.37 -21.84
N SER A 457 -4.15 15.12 -22.80
CA SER A 457 -4.86 15.68 -23.96
C SER A 457 -5.44 14.59 -24.87
N ARG A 458 -4.88 13.37 -24.78
CA ARG A 458 -5.32 12.18 -25.51
C ARG A 458 -6.51 11.48 -24.84
N SER A 459 -6.86 11.87 -23.61
CA SER A 459 -8.04 11.35 -22.92
C SER A 459 -9.30 11.91 -23.54
N ASN A 460 -10.32 11.06 -23.75
CA ASN A 460 -11.64 11.47 -24.22
C ASN A 460 -12.33 12.52 -23.31
N HIS A 461 -11.83 12.70 -22.09
CA HIS A 461 -12.36 13.67 -21.12
C HIS A 461 -11.24 14.58 -20.57
N PHE A 462 -10.30 14.99 -21.41
CA PHE A 462 -9.22 15.91 -21.02
C PHE A 462 -9.74 17.17 -20.30
N ARG A 463 -9.02 17.58 -19.24
CA ARG A 463 -9.28 18.80 -18.47
C ARG A 463 -7.97 19.50 -18.12
N ALA A 464 -7.88 20.77 -18.50
CA ALA A 464 -6.74 21.61 -18.13
C ALA A 464 -6.58 21.73 -16.60
N GLU A 465 -7.68 21.89 -15.85
CA GLU A 465 -7.68 21.95 -14.38
C GLU A 465 -7.09 20.67 -13.74
N SER A 466 -7.42 19.50 -14.30
CA SER A 466 -6.86 18.22 -13.80
C SER A 466 -5.37 18.10 -14.08
N ARG A 467 -4.90 18.60 -15.23
CA ARG A 467 -3.47 18.67 -15.53
C ARG A 467 -2.74 19.58 -14.53
N GLU A 468 -3.27 20.76 -14.29
CA GLU A 468 -2.71 21.72 -13.33
C GLU A 468 -2.64 21.10 -11.92
N LYS A 469 -3.71 20.44 -11.47
CA LYS A 469 -3.74 19.76 -10.18
C LYS A 469 -2.69 18.64 -10.07
N CYS A 470 -2.46 17.91 -11.16
CA CYS A 470 -1.42 16.87 -11.23
C CYS A 470 0.00 17.47 -11.16
N ILE A 471 0.25 18.59 -11.86
CA ILE A 471 1.53 19.32 -11.80
C ILE A 471 1.77 19.83 -10.38
N GLN A 472 0.81 20.54 -9.80
CA GLN A 472 0.88 21.08 -8.45
C GLN A 472 1.14 19.96 -7.42
N SER A 473 0.43 18.84 -7.54
CA SER A 473 0.61 17.70 -6.63
C SER A 473 1.96 17.00 -6.82
N GLY A 474 2.44 16.90 -8.06
CA GLY A 474 3.76 16.35 -8.36
C GLY A 474 4.89 17.16 -7.73
N LEU A 475 4.87 18.48 -7.91
CA LEU A 475 5.83 19.40 -7.31
C LEU A 475 5.76 19.38 -5.77
N ALA A 476 4.57 19.40 -5.20
CA ALA A 476 4.39 19.37 -3.74
C ALA A 476 4.95 18.09 -3.11
N LEU A 477 4.79 16.93 -3.74
CA LEU A 477 5.37 15.67 -3.25
C LEU A 477 6.90 15.66 -3.30
N LEU A 478 7.49 16.25 -4.35
CA LEU A 478 8.94 16.42 -4.47
C LEU A 478 9.49 17.38 -3.40
N ASP A 479 8.76 18.47 -3.13
CA ASP A 479 9.10 19.46 -2.09
C ASP A 479 8.96 18.85 -0.69
N ILE A 480 7.90 18.11 -0.39
CA ILE A 480 7.76 17.44 0.92
C ILE A 480 8.91 16.45 1.15
N HIS A 481 9.33 15.71 0.13
CA HIS A 481 10.52 14.87 0.23
C HIS A 481 11.78 15.69 0.53
N HIS A 482 11.97 16.83 -0.16
CA HIS A 482 13.07 17.76 0.13
C HIS A 482 13.01 18.23 1.59
N GLN A 483 11.84 18.63 2.10
CA GLN A 483 11.67 19.10 3.47
C GLN A 483 12.10 18.05 4.51
N PHE A 484 11.67 16.80 4.38
CA PHE A 484 12.09 15.72 5.29
C PHE A 484 13.56 15.33 5.15
N PHE A 485 14.14 15.48 3.94
CA PHE A 485 15.52 15.12 3.70
C PHE A 485 16.49 16.22 4.13
N GLU A 486 16.24 17.50 3.83
CA GLU A 486 17.25 18.56 3.96
C GLU A 486 17.08 19.41 5.21
N LEU A 487 15.85 19.61 5.72
CA LEU A 487 15.63 20.52 6.85
C LEU A 487 16.15 19.93 8.17
N PRO A 488 17.11 20.58 8.86
CA PRO A 488 17.69 20.06 10.09
C PRO A 488 16.67 19.82 11.20
N ARG A 489 15.61 20.65 11.29
CA ARG A 489 14.55 20.48 12.30
C ARG A 489 13.79 19.17 12.14
N LEU A 490 13.65 18.65 10.90
CA LEU A 490 12.96 17.40 10.61
C LEU A 490 13.89 16.17 10.66
N LYS A 491 15.13 16.33 11.15
CA LYS A 491 16.12 15.24 11.19
C LYS A 491 15.61 13.97 11.89
N CYS A 492 14.84 14.10 12.98
CA CYS A 492 14.24 12.96 13.68
C CYS A 492 13.18 12.19 12.85
N TYR A 493 12.68 12.78 11.78
CA TYR A 493 11.69 12.19 10.87
C TYR A 493 12.30 11.72 9.54
N ARG A 494 13.63 11.86 9.37
CA ARG A 494 14.34 11.51 8.13
C ARG A 494 14.30 10.02 7.78
N TRP A 495 13.86 9.16 8.71
CA TRP A 495 13.58 7.77 8.40
C TRP A 495 12.39 7.62 7.43
N LEU A 496 11.44 8.57 7.38
CA LEU A 496 10.27 8.52 6.48
C LEU A 496 10.66 8.55 4.99
N VAL A 497 11.75 9.25 4.64
CA VAL A 497 12.27 9.30 3.26
C VAL A 497 13.00 8.02 2.85
N LYS A 498 13.26 7.07 3.76
CA LYS A 498 13.83 5.77 3.39
C LYS A 498 12.78 4.77 2.87
N GLY A 499 11.50 5.13 2.90
CA GLY A 499 10.39 4.26 2.49
C GLY A 499 9.29 5.05 1.77
N ALA A 500 8.10 5.08 2.36
CA ALA A 500 6.88 5.60 1.73
C ALA A 500 7.00 7.01 1.11
N ILE A 501 7.69 7.96 1.74
CA ILE A 501 7.82 9.33 1.20
C ILE A 501 8.62 9.34 -0.10
N SER A 502 9.63 8.46 -0.25
CA SER A 502 10.37 8.34 -1.51
C SER A 502 9.51 7.77 -2.64
N CYS A 503 8.68 6.77 -2.34
CA CYS A 503 7.72 6.22 -3.31
C CYS A 503 6.68 7.28 -3.73
N ASN A 504 6.21 8.08 -2.78
CA ASN A 504 5.26 9.17 -3.06
C ASN A 504 5.90 10.28 -3.92
N ALA A 505 7.17 10.63 -3.65
CA ALA A 505 7.93 11.56 -4.48
C ALA A 505 8.11 11.06 -5.91
N LEU A 506 8.35 9.75 -6.06
CA LEU A 506 8.40 9.10 -7.37
C LEU A 506 7.06 9.24 -8.12
N HIS A 507 5.94 8.91 -7.46
CA HIS A 507 4.62 9.06 -8.07
C HIS A 507 4.36 10.51 -8.52
N GLY A 508 4.80 11.48 -7.71
CA GLY A 508 4.78 12.90 -8.08
C GLY A 508 5.63 13.22 -9.32
N ALA A 509 6.87 12.75 -9.38
CA ALA A 509 7.77 12.96 -10.52
C ALA A 509 7.22 12.36 -11.81
N VAL A 510 6.59 11.19 -11.74
CA VAL A 510 5.96 10.52 -12.88
C VAL A 510 4.77 11.33 -13.38
N ALA A 511 3.87 11.71 -12.47
CA ALA A 511 2.69 12.49 -12.84
C ALA A 511 3.10 13.82 -13.47
N LEU A 512 4.12 14.47 -12.90
CA LEU A 512 4.71 15.68 -13.43
C LEU A 512 5.30 15.46 -14.83
N THR A 513 6.14 14.44 -15.00
CA THR A 513 6.73 14.10 -16.31
C THR A 513 5.66 13.81 -17.36
N SER A 514 4.61 13.07 -17.00
CA SER A 514 3.46 12.79 -17.87
C SER A 514 2.76 14.06 -18.34
N CYS A 515 2.49 15.00 -17.41
CA CYS A 515 1.91 16.28 -17.75
C CYS A 515 2.83 17.11 -18.64
N MET A 516 4.14 17.12 -18.35
CA MET A 516 5.13 17.87 -19.13
C MET A 516 5.17 17.41 -20.58
N LEU A 517 5.26 16.11 -20.83
CA LEU A 517 5.33 15.55 -22.18
C LEU A 517 4.12 15.93 -23.05
N ASP A 518 2.98 16.12 -22.42
CA ASP A 518 1.70 16.47 -23.04
C ASP A 518 1.46 18.00 -23.15
N MET A 519 2.41 18.83 -22.70
CA MET A 519 2.42 20.28 -22.91
C MET A 519 3.03 20.65 -24.28
N PRO A 520 2.73 21.82 -24.85
CA PRO A 520 3.40 22.32 -26.07
C PRO A 520 4.91 22.45 -25.90
N GLY A 521 5.68 22.31 -26.99
CA GLY A 521 7.15 22.39 -26.97
C GLY A 521 7.73 23.74 -26.52
N ASP A 522 6.94 24.82 -26.62
CA ASP A 522 7.35 26.18 -26.23
C ASP A 522 7.13 26.50 -24.74
N SER A 523 6.58 25.56 -23.96
CA SER A 523 6.35 25.76 -22.52
C SER A 523 7.68 25.79 -21.75
N ASP A 524 7.84 26.73 -20.82
CA ASP A 524 8.99 26.74 -19.91
C ASP A 524 8.90 25.60 -18.91
N LEU A 525 9.81 24.63 -19.02
CA LEU A 525 9.89 23.45 -18.18
C LEU A 525 11.03 23.52 -17.15
N THR A 526 11.75 24.64 -17.10
CA THR A 526 13.02 24.77 -16.35
C THR A 526 12.83 24.47 -14.87
N GLU A 527 11.79 25.01 -14.24
CA GLU A 527 11.49 24.77 -12.81
C GLU A 527 11.14 23.30 -12.54
N HIS A 528 10.32 22.69 -13.39
CA HIS A 528 9.90 21.30 -13.28
C HIS A 528 11.08 20.32 -13.43
N ILE A 529 11.95 20.58 -14.40
CA ILE A 529 13.17 19.80 -14.62
C ILE A 529 14.11 19.94 -13.42
N SER A 530 14.30 21.17 -12.92
CA SER A 530 15.13 21.44 -11.73
C SER A 530 14.62 20.67 -10.49
N ALA A 531 13.30 20.62 -10.30
CA ALA A 531 12.70 19.85 -9.20
C ALA A 531 12.99 18.35 -9.31
N ILE A 532 12.94 17.77 -10.52
CA ILE A 532 13.29 16.36 -10.79
C ILE A 532 14.80 16.13 -10.58
N ASP A 533 15.65 17.03 -11.07
CA ASP A 533 17.12 16.94 -10.90
C ASP A 533 17.50 16.95 -9.42
N ALA A 534 16.93 17.88 -8.65
CA ALA A 534 17.13 17.93 -7.21
C ALA A 534 16.66 16.64 -6.52
N ALA A 535 15.56 16.04 -6.99
CA ALA A 535 15.08 14.76 -6.47
C ALA A 535 16.03 13.60 -6.79
N VAL A 536 16.60 13.55 -8.01
CA VAL A 536 17.60 12.54 -8.39
C VAL A 536 18.81 12.59 -7.45
N VAL A 537 19.33 13.79 -7.16
CA VAL A 537 20.47 13.99 -6.25
C VAL A 537 20.15 13.49 -4.85
N ARG A 538 18.97 13.81 -4.32
CA ARG A 538 18.53 13.32 -3.00
C ARG A 538 18.40 11.79 -2.96
N MET A 539 17.81 11.20 -3.99
CA MET A 539 17.61 9.74 -4.07
C MET A 539 18.94 9.00 -4.23
N GLU A 540 19.91 9.59 -4.93
CA GLU A 540 21.27 9.06 -5.01
C GLU A 540 21.90 8.92 -3.62
N ALA A 541 21.76 9.94 -2.77
CA ALA A 541 22.27 9.89 -1.40
C ALA A 541 21.55 8.86 -0.51
N LEU A 542 20.36 8.40 -0.91
CA LEU A 542 19.55 7.42 -0.19
C LEU A 542 19.65 5.99 -0.76
N LYS A 543 20.17 5.80 -1.98
CA LYS A 543 20.12 4.51 -2.70
C LYS A 543 20.72 3.33 -1.92
N MET A 544 21.79 3.57 -1.15
CA MET A 544 22.45 2.53 -0.35
C MET A 544 21.79 2.30 1.02
N LYS A 545 20.85 3.15 1.42
CA LYS A 545 20.20 3.10 2.74
C LYS A 545 18.87 2.34 2.73
N SER A 546 18.29 2.11 1.56
CA SER A 546 17.01 1.40 1.41
C SER A 546 16.88 0.82 -0.01
N PRO A 547 16.47 -0.45 -0.15
CA PRO A 547 16.14 -1.04 -1.45
C PRO A 547 15.09 -0.24 -2.22
N ALA A 548 14.07 0.28 -1.53
CA ALA A 548 13.04 1.13 -2.12
C ALA A 548 13.65 2.39 -2.76
N CYS A 549 14.56 3.07 -2.05
CA CYS A 549 15.26 4.24 -2.58
C CYS A 549 16.18 3.92 -3.76
N SER A 550 16.84 2.74 -3.76
CA SER A 550 17.64 2.29 -4.90
C SER A 550 16.79 2.19 -6.17
N ASN A 551 15.62 1.59 -6.06
CA ASN A 551 14.72 1.46 -7.20
C ASN A 551 14.13 2.80 -7.64
N VAL A 552 13.70 3.64 -6.69
CA VAL A 552 13.20 5.00 -7.00
C VAL A 552 14.26 5.83 -7.74
N TYR A 553 15.52 5.78 -7.29
CA TYR A 553 16.63 6.46 -7.95
C TYR A 553 16.80 6.04 -9.41
N ARG A 554 16.71 4.72 -9.70
CA ARG A 554 16.79 4.20 -11.07
C ARG A 554 15.69 4.81 -11.95
N VAL A 555 14.45 4.84 -11.47
CA VAL A 555 13.35 5.44 -12.23
C VAL A 555 13.59 6.91 -12.52
N LEU A 556 13.91 7.69 -11.49
CA LEU A 556 14.01 9.15 -11.65
C LEU A 556 15.10 9.50 -12.65
N ARG A 557 16.20 8.73 -12.69
CA ARG A 557 17.22 8.86 -13.73
C ARG A 557 16.70 8.56 -15.13
N CYS A 558 15.89 7.52 -15.29
CA CYS A 558 15.24 7.23 -16.57
C CYS A 558 14.29 8.35 -16.99
N LEU A 559 13.45 8.86 -16.07
CA LEU A 559 12.56 10.00 -16.33
C LEU A 559 13.34 11.24 -16.77
N ARG A 560 14.44 11.55 -16.07
CA ARG A 560 15.28 12.70 -16.41
C ARG A 560 15.94 12.54 -17.79
N SER A 561 16.52 11.38 -18.08
CA SER A 561 17.10 11.08 -19.40
C SER A 561 16.06 11.23 -20.52
N TYR A 562 14.81 10.83 -20.26
CA TYR A 562 13.70 10.98 -21.20
C TYR A 562 13.37 12.45 -21.47
N LEU A 563 13.35 13.29 -20.41
CA LEU A 563 13.12 14.74 -20.54
C LEU A 563 14.28 15.48 -21.23
N SER A 564 15.53 15.07 -21.02
CA SER A 564 16.69 15.68 -21.70
C SER A 564 16.65 15.55 -23.23
N ARG A 565 15.99 14.51 -23.77
CA ARG A 565 15.85 14.33 -25.23
C ARG A 565 14.83 15.28 -25.87
N ARG A 566 14.05 15.98 -25.04
CA ARG A 566 13.12 17.03 -25.47
C ARG A 566 13.79 18.40 -25.53
N GLU A 567 14.94 18.56 -24.87
CA GLU A 567 15.78 19.75 -25.01
C GLU A 567 16.32 19.78 -26.47
N PRO A 568 16.37 20.95 -27.12
CA PRO A 568 16.48 21.05 -28.57
C PRO A 568 17.86 20.59 -29.08
N THR A 569 17.97 19.31 -29.41
CA THR A 569 18.79 18.86 -30.55
C THR A 569 17.85 18.17 -31.52
N GLN A 570 17.66 18.78 -32.69
CA GLN A 570 16.78 18.27 -33.72
C GLN A 570 17.17 16.84 -34.11
N THR A 571 16.31 15.88 -33.82
CA THR A 571 16.18 14.68 -34.64
C THR A 571 14.73 14.21 -34.55
N VAL A 572 14.10 14.14 -35.71
CA VAL A 572 12.70 13.74 -35.92
C VAL A 572 12.38 12.51 -35.05
N MET A 573 11.44 12.67 -34.11
CA MET A 573 10.88 11.54 -33.36
C MET A 573 10.14 10.62 -34.33
N PRO A 574 10.42 9.31 -34.36
CA PRO A 574 9.51 8.36 -34.97
C PRO A 574 8.19 8.39 -34.20
N GLU A 575 7.07 8.59 -34.92
CA GLU A 575 5.67 8.68 -34.42
C GLU A 575 5.21 7.51 -33.51
N HIS A 576 6.05 6.48 -33.32
CA HIS A 576 5.76 5.31 -32.49
C HIS A 576 6.12 5.43 -30.99
N ILE A 577 6.88 6.46 -30.57
CA ILE A 577 7.48 6.50 -29.21
C ILE A 577 6.57 7.17 -28.17
N GLU A 578 5.76 8.13 -28.60
CA GLU A 578 4.88 8.89 -27.72
C GLU A 578 3.73 8.00 -27.15
N MET A 579 3.50 6.82 -27.73
CA MET A 579 2.54 5.79 -27.29
C MET A 579 3.10 4.79 -26.25
N ARG A 580 4.31 4.98 -25.70
CA ARG A 580 4.88 4.03 -24.70
C ARG A 580 4.99 4.56 -23.28
N PHE A 581 5.20 5.86 -23.07
CA PHE A 581 5.41 6.40 -21.73
C PHE A 581 4.11 6.54 -20.94
N GLU A 582 3.06 7.15 -21.50
CA GLU A 582 1.77 7.29 -20.82
C GLU A 582 1.16 5.92 -20.52
N ASP A 583 1.20 5.01 -21.49
CA ASP A 583 0.78 3.63 -21.33
C ASP A 583 1.59 2.92 -20.23
N TRP A 584 2.91 3.06 -20.22
CA TRP A 584 3.74 2.49 -19.15
C TRP A 584 3.40 3.12 -17.81
N ALA A 585 3.38 4.44 -17.71
CA ALA A 585 3.16 5.15 -16.46
C ALA A 585 1.80 4.79 -15.86
N ASN A 586 0.74 4.76 -16.67
CA ASN A 586 -0.63 4.40 -16.29
C ASN A 586 -0.80 2.94 -15.89
N ASN A 587 0.06 2.05 -16.40
CA ASN A 587 0.01 0.61 -16.16
C ASN A 587 1.06 0.09 -15.17
N VAL A 588 1.90 0.97 -14.62
CA VAL A 588 2.91 0.61 -13.62
C VAL A 588 2.35 0.77 -12.22
N ASP A 589 2.48 -0.30 -11.42
CA ASP A 589 2.32 -0.22 -9.98
C ASP A 589 3.57 0.43 -9.36
N TRP A 590 3.49 1.75 -9.19
CA TRP A 590 4.56 2.58 -8.64
C TRP A 590 5.01 2.17 -7.23
N PHE A 591 4.18 1.41 -6.52
CA PHE A 591 4.48 0.91 -5.18
C PHE A 591 5.13 -0.47 -5.19
N ARG A 592 5.36 -1.05 -6.38
CA ARG A 592 6.10 -2.30 -6.61
C ARG A 592 7.28 -2.13 -7.55
N PRO A 593 8.34 -1.47 -7.09
CA PRO A 593 9.50 -1.24 -7.93
C PRO A 593 10.20 -2.53 -8.40
N ASP A 594 10.10 -3.64 -7.66
CA ASP A 594 10.74 -4.92 -8.02
C ASP A 594 10.01 -5.66 -9.15
N ALA A 595 8.74 -5.32 -9.41
CA ALA A 595 7.97 -5.89 -10.51
C ALA A 595 8.24 -5.18 -11.86
N ILE A 596 9.01 -4.09 -11.84
CA ILE A 596 9.33 -3.30 -13.02
C ILE A 596 10.61 -3.86 -13.66
N ASP A 597 10.53 -4.25 -14.93
CA ASP A 597 11.69 -4.67 -15.72
C ASP A 597 12.56 -3.45 -16.07
N TRP A 598 13.47 -3.13 -15.14
CA TRP A 598 14.46 -2.06 -15.33
C TRP A 598 15.41 -2.34 -16.50
N GLY A 599 15.68 -3.61 -16.80
CA GLY A 599 16.58 -4.02 -17.88
C GLY A 599 16.12 -3.55 -19.26
N TYR A 600 14.79 -3.51 -19.49
CA TYR A 600 14.20 -2.94 -20.71
C TYR A 600 14.58 -1.47 -20.92
N TRP A 601 14.63 -0.68 -19.85
CA TRP A 601 14.94 0.75 -19.90
C TRP A 601 16.46 0.99 -19.97
N ASP A 602 17.24 0.21 -19.21
CA ASP A 602 18.70 0.27 -19.22
C ASP A 602 19.28 -0.09 -20.60
N THR A 603 18.81 -1.17 -21.23
CA THR A 603 19.41 -1.66 -22.49
C THR A 603 18.97 -0.90 -23.74
N ASN A 604 17.72 -0.45 -23.80
CA ASN A 604 17.19 0.23 -25.01
C ASN A 604 17.39 1.75 -24.98
N TYR A 605 17.64 2.34 -23.80
CA TYR A 605 17.65 3.81 -23.66
C TYR A 605 18.84 4.35 -22.87
N ILE A 606 19.66 3.51 -22.23
CA ILE A 606 20.89 3.89 -21.50
C ILE A 606 22.11 3.26 -22.17
N THR A 607 22.43 3.68 -23.39
CA THR A 607 23.82 3.66 -23.85
C THR A 607 24.29 5.11 -23.96
N PRO A 608 25.23 5.56 -23.11
CA PRO A 608 26.05 6.70 -23.48
C PRO A 608 26.85 6.26 -24.69
N GLN A 609 26.78 6.99 -25.80
CA GLN A 609 27.83 6.88 -26.80
C GLN A 609 29.14 7.22 -26.10
N THR A 610 29.98 6.22 -25.85
CA THR A 610 31.36 6.43 -25.45
C THR A 610 32.04 7.13 -26.62
N ASP A 611 32.37 8.41 -26.46
CA ASP A 611 33.30 9.10 -27.34
C ASP A 611 34.57 8.25 -27.45
N GLY A 612 34.81 7.74 -28.65
CA GLY A 612 35.94 6.88 -28.94
C GLY A 612 37.22 7.69 -28.93
N THR A 613 37.98 7.62 -27.83
CA THR A 613 39.43 7.80 -27.89
C THR A 613 40.04 6.62 -28.62
N GLN A 614 40.27 6.75 -29.93
CA GLN A 614 41.27 5.94 -30.63
C GLN A 614 42.56 6.74 -30.74
N SER A 615 43.52 6.37 -29.89
CA SER A 615 44.93 6.59 -30.13
C SER A 615 45.34 5.85 -31.42
N ILE A 616 45.81 6.59 -32.41
CA ILE A 616 46.59 6.00 -33.51
C ILE A 616 48.06 6.20 -33.14
N LEU A 617 48.72 5.09 -32.82
CA LEU A 617 50.17 4.97 -32.87
C LEU A 617 50.59 4.96 -34.34
N THR A 618 51.31 6.00 -34.77
CA THR A 618 52.54 5.90 -35.58
C THR A 618 53.31 7.21 -35.48
#